data_AF-A0A2U1T317-F1
#
_entry.id   AF-A0A2U1T317-F1
#
_cell.length_a   1.000
_cell.length_b   1.000
_cell.length_c   1.000
_cell.angle_alpha   90.00
_cell.angle_beta   90.00
_cell.angle_gamma   90.00
#
_symmetry.space_group_name_H-M   'P 1'
#
loop_
_entity.id
_entity.type
_entity.pdbx_description
1 polymer ?
#
loop_
_entity_poly.entity_id
_entity_poly.type
_entity_poly.pdbx_seq_one_letter_code
_entity_poly.pdbx_strand_id
1 'polypeptide(L)'
;MPRGRVSLELLRAEAHQERDTIIEERLIGGEDPWQFMEELPSIDELVVYLLRADAINANDGQRPSPTREYRVMRQIALEHPDLTPTVWRMLDADGTLSKHHWF
;
A
#
# COMPACT_ATOMS: atom_id res chain seq x y z
N MET A 1 -5.76 -17.19 1.87
CA MET A 1 -4.84 -17.21 3.02
C MET A 1 -4.51 -15.77 3.36
N PRO A 2 -4.59 -15.30 4.61
CA PRO A 2 -4.15 -13.94 4.94
C PRO A 2 -2.63 -13.81 4.68
N ARG A 3 -2.21 -12.79 3.91
CA ARG A 3 -0.81 -12.57 3.49
C ARG A 3 0.17 -12.24 4.63
N GLY A 4 -0.29 -12.05 5.87
CA GLY A 4 0.53 -11.65 7.03
C GLY A 4 1.61 -12.64 7.51
N ARG A 5 1.81 -13.77 6.81
CA ARG A 5 2.92 -14.71 7.03
C ARG A 5 3.78 -14.96 5.78
N VAL A 6 3.53 -14.21 4.72
CA VAL A 6 4.31 -14.30 3.49
C VAL A 6 5.63 -13.55 3.70
N SER A 7 6.72 -14.07 3.14
CA SER A 7 8.01 -13.38 3.20
C SER A 7 7.90 -12.01 2.53
N LEU A 8 8.47 -10.98 3.16
CA LEU A 8 8.50 -9.64 2.60
C LEU A 8 9.21 -9.60 1.24
N GLU A 9 10.20 -10.46 1.02
CA GLU A 9 10.87 -10.61 -0.28
C GLU A 9 9.89 -11.04 -1.37
N LEU A 10 9.03 -12.02 -1.07
CA LEU A 10 8.02 -12.50 -2.01
C LEU A 10 6.99 -11.40 -2.30
N LEU A 11 6.53 -10.69 -1.26
CA LEU A 11 5.62 -9.55 -1.44
C LEU A 11 6.22 -8.45 -2.32
N ARG A 12 7.52 -8.15 -2.15
CA ARG A 12 8.22 -7.20 -2.99
C ARG A 12 8.35 -7.71 -4.42
N ALA A 13 8.63 -8.99 -4.63
CA ALA A 13 8.68 -9.59 -5.96
C ALA A 13 7.32 -9.50 -6.68
N GLU A 14 6.21 -9.81 -5.98
CA GLU A 14 4.85 -9.61 -6.50
C GLU A 14 4.61 -8.13 -6.85
N ALA A 15 4.92 -7.20 -5.93
CA ALA A 15 4.74 -5.77 -6.15
C ALA A 15 5.58 -5.22 -7.32
N HIS A 16 6.77 -5.79 -7.57
CA HIS A 16 7.56 -5.48 -8.76
C HIS A 16 6.83 -5.87 -10.05
N GLN A 17 6.29 -7.09 -10.10
CA GLN A 17 5.55 -7.59 -11.26
C GLN A 17 4.29 -6.77 -11.55
N GLU A 18 3.54 -6.42 -10.50
CA GLU A 18 2.36 -5.55 -10.61
C GLU A 18 2.75 -4.16 -11.13
N ARG A 19 3.85 -3.58 -10.63
CA ARG A 19 4.33 -2.27 -11.10
C ARG A 19 4.78 -2.30 -12.56
N ASP A 20 5.46 -3.36 -12.97
CA ASP A 20 5.89 -3.54 -14.36
C ASP A 20 4.67 -3.68 -15.29
N THR A 21 3.61 -4.37 -14.83
CA THR A 21 2.34 -4.47 -15.56
C THR A 21 1.71 -3.09 -15.76
N ILE A 22 1.65 -2.26 -14.70
CA ILE A 22 1.11 -0.89 -14.80
C ILE A 22 1.93 -0.05 -15.79
N ILE A 23 3.25 -0.17 -15.76
CA ILE A 23 4.14 0.54 -16.71
C ILE A 23 3.82 0.10 -18.15
N GLU A 24 3.73 -1.21 -18.39
CA GLU A 24 3.43 -1.74 -19.72
C GLU A 24 2.07 -1.28 -20.23
N GLU A 25 1.03 -1.31 -19.39
CA GLU A 25 -0.31 -0.82 -19.75
C GLU A 25 -0.29 0.66 -20.16
N ARG A 26 0.39 1.52 -19.39
CA ARG A 26 0.50 2.95 -19.72
C ARG A 26 1.29 3.20 -21.00
N LEU A 27 2.36 2.44 -21.23
CA LEU A 27 3.14 2.51 -22.48
C LEU A 27 2.32 2.08 -23.69
N ILE A 28 1.55 1.00 -23.58
CA ILE A 28 0.61 0.55 -24.63
C ILE A 28 -0.47 1.61 -24.87
N GLY A 29 -0.91 2.30 -23.82
CA GLY A 29 -1.81 3.46 -23.89
C GLY A 29 -1.21 4.71 -24.55
N GLY A 30 0.10 4.71 -24.84
CA GLY A 30 0.79 5.84 -25.46
C GLY A 30 1.14 6.98 -24.51
N GLU A 31 1.11 6.75 -23.19
CA GLU A 31 1.57 7.74 -22.21
C GLU A 31 3.10 7.92 -22.29
N ASP A 32 3.58 9.16 -22.07
CA ASP A 32 5.01 9.44 -22.01
C ASP A 32 5.59 8.96 -20.66
N PRO A 33 6.56 8.01 -20.66
CA PRO A 33 7.17 7.54 -19.42
C PRO A 33 7.77 8.65 -18.57
N TRP A 34 8.31 9.72 -19.16
CA TRP A 34 8.85 10.82 -18.36
C TRP A 34 7.78 11.58 -17.58
N GLN A 35 6.51 11.49 -17.97
CA GLN A 35 5.40 12.12 -17.27
C GLN A 35 4.85 11.24 -16.14
N PHE A 36 4.70 9.93 -16.34
CA PHE A 36 4.03 9.09 -15.34
C PHE A 36 4.98 8.36 -14.38
N MET A 37 6.27 8.24 -14.68
CA MET A 37 7.20 7.46 -13.85
C MET A 37 7.31 8.01 -12.41
N GLU A 38 7.17 9.33 -12.21
CA GLU A 38 7.17 9.98 -10.90
C GLU A 38 5.86 9.78 -10.12
N GLU A 39 4.77 9.42 -10.80
CA GLU A 39 3.46 9.15 -10.19
C GLU A 39 3.37 7.72 -9.64
N LEU A 40 4.28 6.84 -10.06
CA LEU A 40 4.22 5.44 -9.67
C LEU A 40 4.55 5.28 -8.18
N PRO A 41 3.73 4.50 -7.44
CA PRO A 41 4.05 4.17 -6.07
C PRO A 41 5.37 3.39 -6.00
N SER A 42 6.10 3.59 -4.91
CA SER A 42 7.25 2.75 -4.58
C SER A 42 6.81 1.30 -4.33
N ILE A 43 7.77 0.37 -4.41
CA ILE A 43 7.50 -1.06 -4.19
C ILE A 43 6.93 -1.30 -2.78
N ASP A 44 7.49 -0.64 -1.76
CA ASP A 44 6.98 -0.80 -0.39
C ASP A 44 5.57 -0.19 -0.23
N GLU A 45 5.23 0.89 -0.95
CA GLU A 45 3.85 1.44 -0.96
C GLU A 45 2.88 0.47 -1.63
N LEU A 46 3.27 -0.16 -2.76
CA LEU A 46 2.49 -1.20 -3.41
C LEU A 46 2.26 -2.41 -2.50
N VAL A 47 3.30 -2.88 -1.79
CA VAL A 47 3.15 -3.95 -0.81
C VAL A 47 2.13 -3.58 0.27
N VAL A 48 2.20 -2.36 0.80
CA VAL A 48 1.21 -1.88 1.80
C VAL A 48 -0.19 -1.82 1.20
N TYR A 49 -0.37 -1.36 -0.04
CA TYR A 49 -1.67 -1.36 -0.71
C TYR A 49 -2.24 -2.76 -0.88
N LEU A 50 -1.43 -3.74 -1.28
CA LEU A 50 -1.85 -5.13 -1.43
C LEU A 50 -2.29 -5.76 -0.10
N LEU A 51 -1.49 -5.60 0.95
CA LEU A 51 -1.82 -6.10 2.29
C LEU A 51 -3.07 -5.43 2.86
N ARG A 52 -3.24 -4.13 2.61
CA ARG A 52 -4.44 -3.38 2.99
C ARG A 52 -5.68 -3.86 2.23
N ALA A 53 -5.57 -4.08 0.92
CA ALA A 53 -6.66 -4.60 0.10
C ALA A 53 -7.11 -5.98 0.60
N ASP A 54 -6.19 -6.85 0.98
CA ASP A 54 -6.51 -8.14 1.59
C ASP A 54 -7.26 -8.01 2.91
N ALA A 55 -6.84 -7.09 3.78
CA ALA A 55 -7.51 -6.83 5.05
C ALA A 55 -8.93 -6.26 4.89
N ILE A 56 -9.19 -5.57 3.77
CA ILE A 56 -10.53 -5.11 3.37
C ILE A 56 -11.35 -6.27 2.81
N ASN A 57 -10.78 -7.06 1.91
CA ASN A 57 -11.43 -8.22 1.30
C ASN A 57 -11.80 -9.30 2.33
N ALA A 58 -10.96 -9.52 3.34
CA ALA A 58 -11.25 -10.42 4.46
C ALA A 58 -12.41 -9.94 5.35
N ASN A 59 -12.90 -8.71 5.14
CA ASN A 59 -14.02 -8.09 5.86
C ASN A 59 -15.16 -7.73 4.88
N ASP A 60 -15.46 -8.64 3.96
CA ASP A 60 -16.54 -8.54 2.97
C ASP A 60 -16.47 -7.29 2.08
N GLY A 61 -15.26 -6.74 1.88
CA GLY A 61 -15.06 -5.55 1.06
C GLY A 61 -15.62 -4.25 1.67
N GLN A 62 -16.05 -4.27 2.93
CA GLN A 62 -16.60 -3.06 3.57
C GLN A 62 -15.54 -1.98 3.72
N ARG A 63 -15.88 -0.76 3.30
CA ARG A 63 -14.99 0.39 3.43
C ARG A 63 -14.62 0.61 4.91
N PRO A 64 -13.33 0.63 5.27
CA PRO A 64 -12.93 0.82 6.67
C PRO A 64 -13.36 2.19 7.20
N SER A 65 -13.78 2.24 8.46
CA SER A 65 -13.80 3.50 9.21
C SER A 65 -12.36 4.00 9.41
N PRO A 66 -12.13 5.31 9.65
CA PRO A 66 -10.79 5.84 9.89
C PRO A 66 -10.02 5.12 11.01
N THR A 67 -10.72 4.75 12.09
CA THR A 67 -10.13 3.98 13.20
C THR A 67 -9.73 2.57 12.77
N ARG A 68 -10.53 1.92 11.91
CA ARG A 68 -10.21 0.59 11.37
C ARG A 68 -9.05 0.67 10.38
N GLU A 69 -9.03 1.66 9.50
CA GLU A 69 -7.92 1.93 8.59
C GLU A 69 -6.60 2.08 9.35
N TYR A 70 -6.57 2.93 10.39
CA TYR A 70 -5.40 3.08 11.24
C TYR A 70 -4.96 1.76 11.89
N ARG A 71 -5.90 0.94 12.39
CA ARG A 71 -5.58 -0.38 12.97
C ARG A 71 -4.98 -1.34 11.95
N VAL A 72 -5.52 -1.38 10.73
CA VAL A 72 -5.00 -2.23 9.64
C VAL A 72 -3.56 -1.80 9.30
N MET A 73 -3.34 -0.51 9.09
CA MET A 73 -2.02 0.02 8.78
C MET A 73 -1.01 -0.27 9.91
N ARG A 74 -1.42 -0.10 11.18
CA ARG A 74 -0.60 -0.45 12.34
C ARG A 74 -0.30 -1.95 12.42
N GLN A 75 -1.24 -2.81 12.08
CA GLN A 75 -1.03 -4.25 12.06
C GLN A 75 0.01 -4.64 11.00
N ILE A 76 -0.05 -4.03 9.80
CA ILE A 76 0.94 -4.25 8.72
C ILE A 76 2.35 -3.89 9.20
N ALA A 77 2.52 -2.75 9.88
CA ALA A 77 3.82 -2.36 10.42
C ALA A 77 4.35 -3.31 11.50
N LEU A 78 3.47 -3.92 12.30
CA LEU A 78 3.86 -4.91 13.31
C LEU A 78 4.26 -6.25 12.69
N GLU A 79 3.57 -6.68 11.64
CA GLU A 79 3.86 -7.93 10.91
C GLU A 79 5.08 -7.82 10.01
N HIS A 80 5.34 -6.62 9.46
CA HIS A 80 6.45 -6.34 8.56
C HIS A 80 7.20 -5.07 9.02
N PRO A 81 8.12 -5.19 10.01
CA PRO A 81 8.80 -4.05 10.60
C PRO A 81 9.52 -3.14 9.60
N ASP A 82 10.08 -3.71 8.53
CA ASP A 82 10.77 -2.96 7.47
C ASP A 82 9.84 -2.00 6.70
N LEU A 83 8.53 -2.25 6.68
CA LEU A 83 7.53 -1.37 6.05
C LEU A 83 7.08 -0.22 6.96
N THR A 84 7.49 -0.22 8.23
CA THR A 84 7.07 0.79 9.22
C THR A 84 7.23 2.23 8.72
N PRO A 85 8.39 2.66 8.16
CA PRO A 85 8.55 4.04 7.69
C PRO A 85 7.57 4.40 6.58
N THR A 86 7.30 3.46 5.67
CA THR A 86 6.38 3.63 4.55
C THR A 86 4.94 3.75 5.04
N VAL A 87 4.51 2.86 5.94
CA VAL A 87 3.19 2.91 6.58
C VAL A 87 2.94 4.28 7.24
N TRP A 88 3.91 4.79 7.99
CA TRP A 88 3.78 6.08 8.66
C TRP A 88 3.67 7.25 7.68
N ARG A 89 4.46 7.23 6.60
CA ARG A 89 4.40 8.24 5.54
C ARG A 89 3.04 8.26 4.85
N MET A 90 2.47 7.08 4.57
CA MET A 90 1.14 6.95 3.97
C MET A 90 0.03 7.43 4.91
N LEU A 91 0.11 7.12 6.21
CA LEU A 91 -0.84 7.61 7.21
C LEU A 91 -0.82 9.15 7.33
N ASP A 92 0.36 9.76 7.17
CA ASP A 92 0.51 11.22 7.16
C ASP A 92 -0.10 11.83 5.88
N ALA A 93 0.23 11.26 4.71
CA ALA A 93 -0.26 11.71 3.41
C ALA A 93 -1.79 11.61 3.26
N ASP A 94 -2.43 10.56 3.78
CA ASP A 94 -3.89 10.39 3.78
C ASP A 94 -4.61 11.30 4.78
N GLY A 95 -3.88 12.14 5.52
CA GLY A 95 -4.44 13.05 6.53
C GLY A 95 -5.01 12.32 7.76
N THR A 96 -4.74 11.02 7.92
CA THR A 96 -5.21 10.25 9.09
C THR A 96 -4.50 10.68 10.37
N LEU A 97 -3.22 11.07 10.27
CA LEU A 97 -2.46 11.68 11.37
C LEU A 97 -2.78 13.17 11.54
N SER A 98 -3.10 13.89 10.46
CA SER A 98 -3.50 15.30 10.51
C SER A 98 -4.84 15.51 11.24
N LYS A 99 -5.73 14.51 11.26
CA LYS A 99 -6.98 14.54 12.05
C LYS A 99 -6.78 14.34 13.56
N HIS A 100 -5.56 14.08 14.03
CA HIS A 100 -5.23 13.91 15.45
C HIS A 100 -4.24 14.97 15.96
N HIS A 101 -4.31 16.20 15.42
CA HIS A 101 -3.72 17.37 16.07
C HIS A 101 -4.79 18.05 16.94
N TRP A 102 -4.91 17.57 18.18
CA TRP A 102 -5.48 18.25 19.36
C TRP A 102 -6.91 18.82 19.27
N PHE A 103 -7.86 18.07 19.83
CA PHE A 103 -8.51 18.43 21.11
C PHE A 103 -8.65 17.18 21.97
#